data_AF-A0A7D5H7J3-F1
#
_entry.id   AF-A0A7D5H7J3-F1
#
_cell.length_a   1.000
_cell.length_b   1.000
_cell.length_c   1.000
_cell.angle_alpha   90.00
_cell.angle_beta   90.00
_cell.angle_gamma   90.00
#
_symmetry.space_group_name_H-M   'P 1'
#
loop_
_entity.id
_entity.type
_entity.pdbx_description
1 polymer ?
#
loop_
_entity_poly.entity_id
_entity_poly.type
_entity_poly.pdbx_seq_one_letter_code
_entity_poly.pdbx_strand_id
1 'polypeptide(L)'
;MATRIDLAVPYEEKDEAKKFDVEWDEENRVWWTTDEGMCEALERWLPYTPTPPDVVDSLPTFEPTVDEQVFVEQLAQDCEYEEWMLLMLPEDKWGAFWRDDLKTSAATHIAEENYDGGCRFIATSIDSVLDYMRNNLIHTGAIHKESNSLLLDGPTCYGKLTIGNRTFDIELSAFCEEMVENMSSHTPIPSQNSNLSLSIFSFIDKNTAEIFKAPLIKDLAIAEQISKSLRLPLPLEAKLNRVKCSEFIDAHKSDLTMYRAIRRELERGTWPITKLINNYVKWIVARTKLAQNIPWESIADELGVKTKATIEKYAVQADQAEIDNPELLTNPTYTSLIKIGLAGDSVDYAVSHLVDAAAWEEFAYEKQVRRALKAKNS
;
A
#
# COMPACT_ATOMS: atom_id res chain seq x y z
N MET A 1 10.68 -10.80 -38.29
CA MET A 1 10.24 -11.77 -37.26
C MET A 1 9.72 -10.91 -36.14
N ALA A 2 8.43 -11.01 -35.85
CA ALA A 2 7.82 -10.19 -34.80
C ALA A 2 8.42 -10.58 -33.44
N THR A 3 8.84 -9.59 -32.66
CA THR A 3 9.45 -9.82 -31.35
C THR A 3 8.35 -10.03 -30.32
N ARG A 4 8.41 -11.13 -29.55
CA ARG A 4 7.46 -11.41 -28.48
C ARG A 4 7.70 -10.48 -27.28
N ILE A 5 6.63 -9.88 -26.78
CA ILE A 5 6.63 -9.00 -25.61
C ILE A 5 5.67 -9.60 -24.58
N ASP A 6 6.20 -10.03 -23.44
CA ASP A 6 5.38 -10.52 -22.33
C ASP A 6 4.80 -9.34 -21.54
N LEU A 7 3.55 -9.47 -21.09
CA LEU A 7 2.79 -8.45 -20.38
C LEU A 7 2.49 -8.92 -18.95
N ALA A 8 2.74 -8.04 -17.98
CA ALA A 8 2.51 -8.24 -16.55
C ALA A 8 1.06 -7.95 -16.11
N VAL A 9 0.06 -8.27 -16.94
CA VAL A 9 -1.36 -7.96 -16.71
C VAL A 9 -1.87 -8.59 -15.40
N PRO A 10 -2.37 -7.80 -14.43
CA PRO A 10 -3.07 -8.33 -13.25
C PRO A 10 -4.32 -9.12 -13.63
N TYR A 11 -4.69 -10.11 -12.82
CA TYR A 11 -5.85 -10.96 -13.12
C TYR A 11 -7.15 -10.16 -13.23
N GLU A 12 -7.28 -9.11 -12.42
CA GLU A 12 -8.43 -8.20 -12.41
C GLU A 12 -8.56 -7.39 -13.71
N GLU A 13 -7.44 -7.17 -14.41
CA GLU A 13 -7.35 -6.38 -15.62
C GLU A 13 -7.32 -7.24 -16.89
N LYS A 14 -7.40 -8.58 -16.76
CA LYS A 14 -7.33 -9.53 -17.88
C LYS A 14 -8.36 -9.22 -18.99
N ASP A 15 -9.56 -8.81 -18.61
CA ASP A 15 -10.64 -8.55 -19.58
C ASP A 15 -10.50 -7.17 -20.25
N GLU A 16 -9.72 -6.26 -19.65
CA GLU A 16 -9.27 -5.05 -20.33
C GLU A 16 -8.16 -5.39 -21.33
N ALA A 17 -7.19 -6.21 -20.93
CA ALA A 17 -6.07 -6.58 -21.78
C ALA A 17 -6.51 -7.34 -23.04
N LYS A 18 -7.43 -8.30 -22.90
CA LYS A 18 -8.02 -9.04 -24.02
C LYS A 18 -8.62 -8.17 -25.14
N LYS A 19 -8.94 -6.90 -24.88
CA LYS A 19 -9.47 -5.98 -25.91
C LYS A 19 -8.41 -5.55 -26.92
N PHE A 20 -7.13 -5.81 -26.64
CA PHE A 20 -5.98 -5.36 -27.42
C PHE A 20 -5.26 -6.52 -28.13
N ASP A 21 -5.99 -7.57 -28.53
CA ASP A 21 -5.48 -8.72 -29.28
C ASP A 21 -4.24 -9.41 -28.65
N VAL A 22 -4.17 -9.41 -27.31
CA VAL A 22 -3.12 -10.10 -26.55
C VAL A 22 -3.46 -11.59 -26.38
N GLU A 23 -2.45 -12.44 -26.43
CA GLU A 23 -2.58 -13.89 -26.26
C GLU A 23 -2.13 -14.32 -24.86
N TRP A 24 -2.69 -15.42 -24.35
CA TRP A 24 -2.28 -16.01 -23.07
C TRP A 24 -1.36 -17.20 -23.30
N ASP A 25 -0.17 -17.16 -22.70
CA ASP A 25 0.75 -18.28 -22.66
C ASP A 25 0.46 -19.14 -21.42
N GLU A 26 -0.07 -20.35 -21.62
CA GLU A 26 -0.40 -21.27 -20.52
C GLU A 26 0.83 -21.84 -19.80
N GLU A 27 1.97 -21.98 -20.50
CA GLU A 27 3.20 -22.55 -19.95
C GLU A 27 3.85 -21.56 -19.00
N ASN A 28 4.04 -20.33 -19.47
CA ASN A 28 4.65 -19.25 -18.69
C ASN A 28 3.65 -18.50 -17.80
N ARG A 29 2.35 -18.73 -18.01
CA ARG A 29 1.23 -18.06 -17.32
C ARG A 29 1.35 -16.54 -17.40
N VAL A 30 1.61 -16.04 -18.61
CA VAL A 30 1.73 -14.61 -18.90
C VAL A 30 0.90 -14.25 -20.13
N TRP A 31 0.37 -13.04 -20.13
CA TRP A 31 -0.17 -12.45 -21.35
C TRP A 31 1.01 -12.02 -22.22
N TRP A 32 0.87 -12.06 -23.54
CA TRP A 32 1.91 -11.61 -24.46
C TRP A 32 1.31 -11.00 -25.72
N THR A 33 2.11 -10.15 -26.37
CA THR A 33 1.80 -9.54 -27.66
C THR A 33 3.05 -9.55 -28.54
N THR A 34 2.91 -9.12 -29.79
CA THR A 34 4.04 -8.86 -30.69
C THR A 34 4.37 -7.37 -30.72
N ASP A 35 5.58 -7.02 -31.14
CA ASP A 35 5.97 -5.64 -31.47
C ASP A 35 4.98 -4.95 -32.43
N GLU A 36 4.45 -5.67 -33.42
CA GLU A 36 3.41 -5.19 -34.34
C GLU A 36 2.05 -4.95 -33.65
N GLY A 37 1.74 -5.70 -32.60
CA GLY A 37 0.52 -5.58 -31.79
C GLY A 37 0.65 -4.62 -30.60
N MET A 38 1.83 -4.02 -30.41
CA MET A 38 2.08 -3.10 -29.31
C MET A 38 1.40 -1.76 -29.56
N CYS A 39 0.65 -1.26 -28.57
CA CYS A 39 0.03 0.06 -28.60
C CYS A 39 0.22 0.78 -27.26
N GLU A 40 0.02 2.10 -27.24
CA GLU A 40 0.21 2.95 -26.05
C GLU A 40 -0.59 2.45 -24.84
N ALA A 41 -1.78 1.89 -25.06
CA ALA A 41 -2.63 1.34 -23.99
C ALA A 41 -2.06 0.07 -23.32
N LEU A 42 -1.18 -0.67 -24.01
CA LEU A 42 -0.52 -1.87 -23.49
C LEU A 42 0.74 -1.54 -22.68
N GLU A 43 1.32 -0.34 -22.83
CA GLU A 43 2.57 0.04 -22.17
C GLU A 43 2.48 -0.05 -20.64
N ARG A 44 1.30 0.20 -20.08
CA ARG A 44 1.03 0.07 -18.64
C ARG A 44 1.20 -1.36 -18.11
N TRP A 45 1.13 -2.37 -18.98
CA TRP A 45 1.32 -3.78 -18.62
C TRP A 45 2.68 -4.32 -19.04
N LEU A 46 3.61 -3.48 -19.48
CA LEU A 46 4.97 -3.95 -19.69
C LEU A 46 5.57 -4.46 -18.36
N PRO A 47 6.44 -5.48 -18.41
CA PRO A 47 7.17 -5.91 -17.22
C PRO A 47 7.92 -4.71 -16.68
N TYR A 48 7.96 -4.58 -15.35
CA TYR A 48 8.75 -3.53 -14.75
C TYR A 48 10.22 -3.76 -15.09
N THR A 49 10.81 -2.82 -15.81
CA THR A 49 12.24 -2.72 -16.01
C THR A 49 12.70 -1.44 -15.33
N PRO A 50 13.57 -1.51 -14.31
CA PRO A 50 14.08 -0.31 -13.66
C PRO A 50 14.76 0.59 -14.69
N THR A 51 14.62 1.90 -14.53
CA THR A 51 15.29 2.85 -15.42
C THR A 51 16.81 2.62 -15.38
N PRO A 52 17.49 2.48 -16.54
CA PRO A 52 18.92 2.21 -16.58
C PRO A 52 19.75 3.26 -15.81
N PRO A 53 20.82 2.86 -15.08
CA PRO A 53 21.61 3.77 -14.27
C PRO A 53 22.21 4.95 -15.06
N ASP A 54 22.60 4.74 -16.31
CA ASP A 54 23.13 5.78 -17.19
C ASP A 54 22.10 6.86 -17.53
N VAL A 55 20.82 6.48 -17.62
CA VAL A 55 19.72 7.43 -17.80
C VAL A 55 19.51 8.22 -16.51
N VAL A 56 19.50 7.55 -15.36
CA VAL A 56 19.38 8.19 -14.04
C VAL A 56 20.51 9.18 -13.80
N ASP A 57 21.76 8.79 -14.05
CA ASP A 57 22.94 9.63 -13.87
C ASP A 57 22.92 10.88 -14.77
N SER A 58 22.15 10.84 -15.86
CA SER A 58 21.94 11.97 -16.77
C SER A 58 20.82 12.93 -16.35
N LEU A 59 20.09 12.60 -15.28
CA LEU A 59 19.03 13.45 -14.73
C LEU A 59 19.64 14.52 -13.81
N PRO A 60 19.04 15.72 -13.77
CA PRO A 60 19.39 16.71 -12.76
C PRO A 60 19.13 16.14 -11.36
N THR A 61 19.90 16.59 -10.36
CA THR A 61 19.66 16.25 -8.96
C THR A 61 18.20 16.56 -8.61
N PHE A 62 17.52 15.62 -7.96
CA PHE A 62 16.11 15.76 -7.57
C PHE A 62 15.98 16.87 -6.52
N GLU A 63 15.77 18.10 -6.99
CA GLU A 63 15.40 19.22 -6.14
C GLU A 63 13.86 19.23 -5.97
N PRO A 64 13.35 19.39 -4.74
CA PRO A 64 11.92 19.44 -4.49
C PRO A 64 11.32 20.67 -5.18
N THR A 65 10.11 20.50 -5.73
CA THR A 65 9.41 21.63 -6.38
C THR A 65 9.01 22.70 -5.37
N VAL A 66 8.74 23.92 -5.83
CA VAL A 66 8.27 25.01 -4.95
C VAL A 66 6.98 24.61 -4.23
N ASP A 67 6.06 23.92 -4.92
CA ASP A 67 4.80 23.48 -4.34
C ASP A 67 5.01 22.40 -3.27
N GLU A 68 5.97 21.50 -3.45
CA GLU A 68 6.35 20.49 -2.45
C GLU A 68 6.95 21.15 -1.20
N GLN A 69 7.82 22.14 -1.37
CA GLN A 69 8.39 22.90 -0.25
C GLN A 69 7.29 23.63 0.55
N VAL A 70 6.37 24.31 -0.15
CA VAL A 70 5.22 24.99 0.45
C VAL A 70 4.32 24.01 1.19
N PHE A 71 4.11 22.80 0.66
CA PHE A 71 3.33 21.76 1.33
C PHE A 71 3.95 21.34 2.67
N VAL A 72 5.27 21.10 2.72
CA VAL A 72 5.97 20.79 3.97
C VAL A 72 5.85 21.93 4.98
N GLU A 73 5.96 23.18 4.52
CA GLU A 73 5.76 24.36 5.36
C GLU A 73 4.33 24.48 5.90
N GLN A 74 3.32 24.06 5.15
CA GLN A 74 1.92 24.05 5.62
C GLN A 74 1.66 22.99 6.71
N LEU A 75 2.36 21.86 6.67
CA LEU A 75 2.29 20.85 7.73
C LEU A 75 3.03 21.27 8.99
N ALA A 76 4.00 22.19 8.86
CA ALA A 76 4.81 22.66 9.96
C ALA A 76 3.96 23.40 10.99
N GLN A 77 3.98 22.87 12.21
CA GLN A 77 3.47 23.54 13.38
C GLN A 77 4.56 24.38 14.00
N ASP A 78 4.15 25.25 14.92
CA ASP A 78 5.11 25.94 15.76
C ASP A 78 6.04 24.90 16.39
N CYS A 79 7.34 25.14 16.29
CA CYS A 79 8.40 24.34 16.88
C CYS A 79 9.28 25.25 17.74
N GLU A 80 9.76 24.75 18.88
CA GLU A 80 10.66 25.51 19.76
C GLU A 80 12.12 25.49 19.27
N TYR A 81 12.40 24.69 18.24
CA TYR A 81 13.73 24.49 17.68
C TYR A 81 13.79 25.04 16.25
N GLU A 82 14.61 26.06 15.99
CA GLU A 82 14.67 26.73 14.68
C GLU A 82 15.15 25.81 13.54
N GLU A 83 16.06 24.89 13.87
CA GLU A 83 16.66 23.92 12.93
C GLU A 83 15.69 22.81 12.54
N TRP A 84 14.62 22.62 13.30
CA TRP A 84 13.62 21.58 13.08
C TRP A 84 12.27 22.18 12.65
N MET A 85 11.54 21.41 11.85
CA MET A 85 10.13 21.62 11.55
C MET A 85 9.36 20.49 12.22
N LEU A 86 8.45 20.85 13.13
CA LEU A 86 7.53 19.90 13.73
C LEU A 86 6.36 19.72 12.79
N LEU A 87 6.27 18.58 12.11
CA LEU A 87 5.21 18.32 11.16
C LEU A 87 4.04 17.62 11.87
N MET A 88 2.84 18.15 11.67
CA MET A 88 1.60 17.44 12.04
C MET A 88 1.22 16.53 10.87
N LEU A 89 1.33 15.22 11.09
CA LEU A 89 1.09 14.21 10.07
C LEU A 89 -0.34 13.62 10.23
N PRO A 90 -0.89 12.94 9.21
CA PRO A 90 -2.14 12.20 9.33
C PRO A 90 -2.10 11.13 10.44
N GLU A 91 -3.29 10.68 10.87
CA GLU A 91 -3.45 9.63 11.90
C GLU A 91 -2.87 9.99 13.29
N ASP A 92 -2.95 11.27 13.67
CA ASP A 92 -2.44 11.79 14.94
C ASP A 92 -0.94 11.50 15.17
N LYS A 93 -0.18 11.43 14.06
CA LYS A 93 1.28 11.27 14.09
C LYS A 93 1.98 12.62 14.01
N TRP A 94 3.19 12.64 14.52
CA TRP A 94 4.06 13.81 14.54
C TRP A 94 5.41 13.43 13.94
N GLY A 95 5.97 14.33 13.13
CA GLY A 95 7.24 14.12 12.44
C GLY A 95 8.28 15.16 12.81
N ALA A 96 9.51 14.71 13.06
CA ALA A 96 10.68 15.58 13.13
C ALA A 96 11.33 15.72 11.76
N PHE A 97 11.18 16.88 11.15
CA PHE A 97 11.75 17.19 9.85
C PHE A 97 12.87 18.23 9.99
N TRP A 98 14.01 18.01 9.34
CA TRP A 98 15.12 18.95 9.42
C TRP A 98 14.89 20.12 8.46
N ARG A 99 15.00 21.37 8.91
CA ARG A 99 14.65 22.53 8.06
C ARG A 99 15.52 22.63 6.80
N ASP A 100 16.81 22.29 6.89
CA ASP A 100 17.69 22.30 5.69
C ASP A 100 17.34 21.19 4.68
N ASP A 101 16.64 20.14 5.13
CA ASP A 101 16.15 19.07 4.26
C ASP A 101 14.96 19.55 3.39
N LEU A 102 14.47 20.78 3.58
CA LEU A 102 13.42 21.38 2.75
C LEU A 102 13.84 21.47 1.27
N LYS A 103 15.14 21.57 0.99
CA LYS A 103 15.68 21.65 -0.38
C LYS A 103 16.20 20.31 -0.90
N THR A 104 15.95 19.21 -0.19
CA THR A 104 16.39 17.87 -0.57
C THR A 104 15.20 16.99 -0.92
N SER A 105 15.45 15.76 -1.37
CA SER A 105 14.42 14.77 -1.68
C SER A 105 13.54 14.42 -0.48
N ALA A 106 13.97 14.74 0.75
CA ALA A 106 13.17 14.58 1.95
C ALA A 106 11.87 15.41 1.91
N ALA A 107 11.90 16.62 1.36
CA ALA A 107 10.68 17.44 1.20
C ALA A 107 9.70 16.79 0.21
N THR A 108 10.21 16.25 -0.90
CA THR A 108 9.41 15.45 -1.84
C THR A 108 8.81 14.23 -1.15
N HIS A 109 9.55 13.52 -0.29
CA HIS A 109 9.00 12.40 0.46
C HIS A 109 7.84 12.80 1.39
N ILE A 110 7.91 13.97 2.04
CA ILE A 110 6.78 14.48 2.83
C ILE A 110 5.58 14.80 1.94
N ALA A 111 5.79 15.46 0.80
CA ALA A 111 4.72 15.79 -0.15
C ALA A 111 4.05 14.56 -0.78
N GLU A 112 4.77 13.44 -0.83
CA GLU A 112 4.27 12.14 -1.28
C GLU A 112 3.72 11.27 -0.12
N GLU A 113 3.59 11.84 1.08
CA GLU A 113 3.13 11.15 2.29
C GLU A 113 4.00 9.96 2.73
N ASN A 114 5.22 9.87 2.20
CA ASN A 114 6.25 8.95 2.66
C ASN A 114 7.00 9.58 3.84
N TYR A 115 6.29 9.75 4.96
CA TYR A 115 6.84 10.45 6.11
C TYR A 115 8.09 9.79 6.67
N ASP A 116 8.21 8.46 6.63
CA ASP A 116 9.41 7.74 7.11
C ASP A 116 10.66 8.09 6.29
N GLY A 117 10.50 8.44 5.00
CA GLY A 117 11.61 8.87 4.13
C GLY A 117 11.93 10.36 4.24
N GLY A 118 10.97 11.19 4.67
CA GLY A 118 11.15 12.63 4.81
C GLY A 118 11.53 13.08 6.23
N CYS A 119 10.90 12.49 7.25
CA CYS A 119 11.15 12.81 8.65
C CYS A 119 12.34 11.99 9.19
N ARG A 120 13.13 12.61 10.07
CA ARG A 120 14.20 11.92 10.82
C ARG A 120 13.64 11.04 11.94
N PHE A 121 12.44 11.35 12.42
CA PHE A 121 11.76 10.59 13.46
C PHE A 121 10.24 10.81 13.39
N ILE A 122 9.46 9.78 13.68
CA ILE A 122 8.00 9.83 13.73
C ILE A 122 7.50 9.16 15.00
N ALA A 123 6.54 9.77 15.68
CA ALA A 123 5.84 9.16 16.80
C ALA A 123 4.37 9.60 16.87
N THR A 124 3.56 8.86 17.63
CA THR A 124 2.16 9.22 17.92
C THR A 124 2.02 10.30 18.99
N SER A 125 3.08 10.54 19.77
CA SER A 125 3.11 11.60 20.79
C SER A 125 4.05 12.72 20.36
N ILE A 126 3.54 13.95 20.41
CA ILE A 126 4.32 15.17 20.20
C ILE A 126 5.52 15.23 21.16
N ASP A 127 5.37 14.77 22.41
CA ASP A 127 6.43 14.80 23.42
C ASP A 127 7.62 13.94 23.00
N SER A 128 7.35 12.76 22.42
CA SER A 128 8.41 11.86 21.95
C SER A 128 9.19 12.46 20.76
N VAL A 129 8.50 13.19 19.89
CA VAL A 129 9.14 13.88 18.75
C VAL A 129 9.97 15.07 19.24
N LEU A 130 9.43 15.87 20.15
CA LEU A 130 10.16 16.99 20.75
C LEU A 130 11.37 16.51 21.56
N ASP A 131 11.24 15.41 22.31
CA ASP A 131 12.37 14.78 23.01
C ASP A 131 13.44 14.30 22.03
N TYR A 132 13.06 13.70 20.90
CA TYR A 132 13.99 13.35 19.84
C TYR A 132 14.70 14.58 19.29
N MET A 133 13.98 15.64 18.91
CA MET A 133 14.55 16.89 18.41
C MET A 133 15.52 17.51 19.43
N ARG A 134 15.12 17.58 20.70
CA ARG A 134 15.92 18.11 21.82
C ARG A 134 17.25 17.38 21.97
N ASN A 135 17.22 16.06 21.86
CA ASN A 135 18.40 15.21 21.96
C ASN A 135 19.31 15.29 20.70
N ASN A 136 18.84 15.92 19.63
CA ASN A 136 19.52 16.04 18.34
C ASN A 136 19.64 17.50 17.86
N LEU A 137 19.73 18.47 18.78
CA LEU A 137 19.96 19.89 18.43
C LEU A 137 21.42 20.15 18.06
N ILE A 138 21.65 20.96 17.01
CA ILE A 138 22.99 21.47 16.67
C ILE A 138 23.29 22.75 17.45
N HIS A 139 22.27 23.55 17.79
CA HIS A 139 22.41 24.73 18.65
C HIS A 139 21.45 24.78 19.86
N THR A 140 22.02 25.16 21.01
CA THR A 140 21.33 25.25 22.31
C THR A 140 21.09 26.72 22.68
N GLY A 141 20.06 27.32 22.09
CA GLY A 141 19.60 28.68 22.42
C GLY A 141 18.08 28.71 22.57
N ALA A 142 17.57 29.42 23.58
CA ALA A 142 16.16 29.38 23.96
C ALA A 142 15.30 30.38 23.17
N ILE A 143 14.17 29.93 22.59
CA ILE A 143 13.16 30.79 21.93
C ILE A 143 11.72 30.35 22.29
N HIS A 144 10.88 31.35 22.51
CA HIS A 144 9.45 31.30 22.89
C HIS A 144 8.50 31.26 21.67
N LYS A 145 7.28 30.72 21.88
CA LYS A 145 6.16 30.60 20.91
C LYS A 145 4.92 31.39 21.33
N GLU A 146 4.07 31.72 20.35
CA GLU A 146 2.61 31.76 20.50
C GLU A 146 1.89 31.50 19.15
N SER A 147 0.82 30.69 19.21
CA SER A 147 0.00 30.15 18.11
C SER A 147 -1.43 30.71 18.10
N ASN A 148 -2.16 30.57 16.98
CA ASN A 148 -3.64 30.70 16.98
C ASN A 148 -4.30 29.95 15.80
N SER A 149 -5.46 29.30 16.07
CA SER A 149 -6.31 28.57 15.11
C SER A 149 -7.74 29.11 15.08
N LEU A 150 -8.50 28.83 14.01
CA LEU A 150 -9.95 29.08 13.92
C LEU A 150 -10.69 27.99 13.10
N LEU A 151 -11.87 27.60 13.61
CA LEU A 151 -12.89 26.67 13.09
C LEU A 151 -14.18 27.42 12.70
N LEU A 152 -15.00 26.87 11.80
CA LEU A 152 -16.41 27.26 11.56
C LEU A 152 -17.23 26.05 11.07
N ASP A 153 -18.42 25.86 11.63
CA ASP A 153 -19.34 24.72 11.42
C ASP A 153 -20.77 25.21 11.09
N GLY A 154 -21.52 24.44 10.28
CA GLY A 154 -22.90 24.72 9.88
C GLY A 154 -23.86 23.54 10.15
N PRO A 155 -25.20 23.72 10.15
CA PRO A 155 -26.12 22.72 10.67
C PRO A 155 -26.46 21.60 9.67
N THR A 156 -26.38 20.36 10.13
CA THR A 156 -26.81 19.14 9.43
C THR A 156 -27.88 18.36 10.20
N CYS A 157 -28.71 17.60 9.47
CA CYS A 157 -29.74 16.74 10.05
C CYS A 157 -29.35 15.26 9.94
N TYR A 158 -29.59 14.50 11.00
CA TYR A 158 -29.30 13.07 11.10
C TYR A 158 -30.59 12.24 11.16
N GLY A 159 -30.64 11.14 10.41
CA GLY A 159 -31.76 10.20 10.34
C GLY A 159 -31.32 8.74 10.32
N LYS A 160 -32.27 7.81 10.38
CA LYS A 160 -32.02 6.36 10.36
C LYS A 160 -32.73 5.71 9.18
N LEU A 161 -31.97 5.01 8.33
CA LEU A 161 -32.45 4.23 7.20
C LEU A 161 -32.33 2.73 7.51
N THR A 162 -33.45 2.02 7.57
CA THR A 162 -33.45 0.56 7.77
C THR A 162 -33.69 -0.16 6.45
N ILE A 163 -32.75 -1.02 6.04
CA ILE A 163 -32.85 -1.89 4.87
C ILE A 163 -32.75 -3.34 5.34
N GLY A 164 -33.85 -4.08 5.22
CA GLY A 164 -33.95 -5.42 5.80
C GLY A 164 -33.92 -5.39 7.33
N ASN A 165 -32.98 -6.11 7.94
CA ASN A 165 -32.74 -6.17 9.38
C ASN A 165 -31.50 -5.37 9.82
N ARG A 166 -31.02 -4.43 8.99
CA ARG A 166 -29.93 -3.51 9.32
C ARG A 166 -30.39 -2.07 9.24
N THR A 167 -29.94 -1.25 10.19
CA THR A 167 -30.24 0.18 10.27
C THR A 167 -28.94 0.96 10.12
N PHE A 168 -28.96 1.96 9.25
CA PHE A 168 -27.85 2.87 8.95
C PHE A 168 -28.24 4.27 9.43
N ASP A 169 -27.33 4.96 10.10
CA ASP A 169 -27.49 6.40 10.31
C ASP A 169 -27.13 7.10 8.98
N ILE A 170 -27.99 8.02 8.53
CA ILE A 170 -27.79 8.81 7.32
C ILE A 170 -27.87 10.29 7.66
N GLU A 171 -26.98 11.08 7.09
CA GLU A 171 -26.98 12.53 7.19
C GLU A 171 -27.61 13.10 5.92
N LEU A 172 -28.66 13.92 6.09
CA LEU A 172 -29.41 14.49 4.97
C LEU A 172 -29.34 16.01 5.03
N SER A 173 -29.07 16.61 3.87
CA SER A 173 -29.19 18.06 3.66
C SER A 173 -30.64 18.51 3.87
N ALA A 174 -30.82 19.75 4.34
CA ALA A 174 -32.07 20.33 4.84
C ALA A 174 -33.25 20.44 3.84
N PHE A 175 -33.17 19.80 2.67
CA PHE A 175 -34.21 19.82 1.62
C PHE A 175 -35.02 18.50 1.51
N CYS A 176 -34.93 17.57 2.47
CA CYS A 176 -35.54 16.24 2.35
C CYS A 176 -36.83 15.99 3.17
N GLU A 177 -37.38 16.97 3.89
CA GLU A 177 -38.57 16.77 4.74
C GLU A 177 -39.80 16.24 3.96
N GLU A 178 -40.06 16.76 2.76
CA GLU A 178 -41.19 16.30 1.92
C GLU A 178 -41.03 14.87 1.38
N MET A 179 -39.79 14.39 1.20
CA MET A 179 -39.52 13.06 0.64
C MET A 179 -39.74 11.95 1.69
N VAL A 180 -39.37 12.24 2.94
CA VAL A 180 -39.52 11.31 4.08
C VAL A 180 -40.99 11.11 4.44
N GLU A 181 -41.78 12.18 4.41
CA GLU A 181 -43.22 12.13 4.73
C GLU A 181 -44.00 11.28 3.70
N ASN A 182 -43.65 11.40 2.41
CA ASN A 182 -44.30 10.67 1.33
C ASN A 182 -43.94 9.17 1.30
N MET A 183 -42.68 8.80 1.62
CA MET A 183 -42.25 7.40 1.71
C MET A 183 -42.89 6.64 2.88
N SER A 184 -43.19 7.32 3.98
CA SER A 184 -43.72 6.72 5.21
C SER A 184 -45.16 6.19 5.07
N SER A 185 -45.92 6.70 4.09
CA SER A 185 -47.37 6.55 4.06
C SER A 185 -47.90 5.49 3.08
N HIS A 186 -47.10 4.96 2.13
CA HIS A 186 -47.68 4.26 0.97
C HIS A 186 -46.98 3.00 0.39
N THR A 187 -45.95 2.38 0.99
CA THR A 187 -45.34 1.22 0.30
C THR A 187 -44.85 0.08 1.22
N PRO A 188 -45.21 -1.20 0.94
CA PRO A 188 -44.46 -2.33 1.49
C PRO A 188 -43.06 -2.32 0.86
N ILE A 189 -42.03 -2.39 1.69
CA ILE A 189 -40.63 -2.45 1.26
C ILE A 189 -40.47 -3.75 0.44
N PRO A 190 -40.24 -3.68 -0.89
CA PRO A 190 -40.03 -4.87 -1.69
C PRO A 190 -38.76 -5.59 -1.21
N SER A 191 -38.71 -6.93 -1.31
CA SER A 191 -37.54 -7.67 -0.83
C SER A 191 -36.27 -7.19 -1.53
N GLN A 192 -35.14 -7.15 -0.81
CA GLN A 192 -33.88 -6.52 -1.28
C GLN A 192 -33.42 -7.01 -2.66
N ASN A 193 -33.76 -8.25 -3.02
CA ASN A 193 -33.35 -8.90 -4.27
C ASN A 193 -34.51 -9.10 -5.26
N SER A 194 -35.66 -8.43 -5.08
CA SER A 194 -36.75 -8.53 -6.04
C SER A 194 -36.42 -7.78 -7.34
N ASN A 195 -36.94 -8.26 -8.47
CA ASN A 195 -36.84 -7.55 -9.75
C ASN A 195 -37.39 -6.11 -9.65
N LEU A 196 -38.41 -5.89 -8.81
CA LEU A 196 -38.98 -4.56 -8.57
C LEU A 196 -37.97 -3.65 -7.85
N SER A 197 -37.31 -4.14 -6.81
CA SER A 197 -36.26 -3.40 -6.08
C SER A 197 -35.11 -3.03 -7.01
N LEU A 198 -34.63 -3.98 -7.82
CA LEU A 198 -33.58 -3.73 -8.82
C LEU A 198 -34.03 -2.68 -9.85
N SER A 199 -35.28 -2.73 -10.31
CA SER A 199 -35.83 -1.74 -11.25
C SER A 199 -35.94 -0.36 -10.63
N ILE A 200 -36.37 -0.27 -9.36
CA ILE A 200 -36.46 0.99 -8.61
C ILE A 200 -35.05 1.58 -8.40
N PHE A 201 -34.08 0.78 -7.95
CA PHE A 201 -32.70 1.25 -7.78
C PHE A 201 -32.08 1.69 -9.10
N SER A 202 -32.32 0.95 -10.19
CA SER A 202 -31.86 1.35 -11.53
C SER A 202 -32.52 2.66 -11.99
N PHE A 203 -33.82 2.84 -11.73
CA PHE A 203 -34.53 4.08 -12.04
C PHE A 203 -33.99 5.26 -11.22
N ILE A 204 -33.79 5.08 -9.91
CA ILE A 204 -33.22 6.11 -9.03
C ILE A 204 -31.80 6.45 -9.52
N ASP A 205 -30.91 5.46 -9.68
CA ASP A 205 -29.54 5.70 -10.16
C ASP A 205 -29.51 6.40 -11.53
N LYS A 206 -30.44 6.06 -12.44
CA LYS A 206 -30.53 6.71 -13.76
C LYS A 206 -30.97 8.18 -13.68
N ASN A 207 -31.80 8.55 -12.71
CA ASN A 207 -32.35 9.90 -12.58
C ASN A 207 -31.65 10.77 -11.53
N THR A 208 -30.80 10.19 -10.67
CA THR A 208 -29.93 10.93 -9.76
C THR A 208 -28.80 11.58 -10.55
N ALA A 209 -28.55 12.88 -10.31
CA ALA A 209 -27.43 13.58 -10.92
C ALA A 209 -26.09 12.93 -10.50
N GLU A 210 -25.11 12.87 -11.41
CA GLU A 210 -23.80 12.23 -11.17
C GLU A 210 -23.08 12.75 -9.91
N ILE A 211 -23.29 14.03 -9.56
CA ILE A 211 -22.75 14.66 -8.35
C ILE A 211 -23.26 14.05 -7.02
N PHE A 212 -24.36 13.29 -7.06
CA PHE A 212 -24.95 12.64 -5.88
C PHE A 212 -24.86 11.12 -5.92
N LYS A 213 -24.28 10.54 -6.97
CA LYS A 213 -24.15 9.08 -7.06
C LYS A 213 -23.02 8.62 -6.16
N ALA A 214 -23.33 7.70 -5.25
CA ALA A 214 -22.30 7.01 -4.48
C ALA A 214 -21.42 6.13 -5.40
N PRO A 215 -20.13 5.96 -5.06
CA PRO A 215 -19.26 5.01 -5.74
C PRO A 215 -19.83 3.60 -5.72
N LEU A 216 -19.54 2.82 -6.76
CA LEU A 216 -19.84 1.39 -6.71
C LEU A 216 -18.91 0.73 -5.70
N ILE A 217 -19.38 -0.30 -5.00
CA ILE A 217 -18.58 -1.04 -3.99
C ILE A 217 -17.25 -1.52 -4.58
N LYS A 218 -17.27 -1.98 -5.83
CA LYS A 218 -16.07 -2.40 -6.55
C LYS A 218 -15.08 -1.26 -6.80
N ASP A 219 -15.57 -0.07 -7.15
CA ASP A 219 -14.73 1.08 -7.47
C ASP A 219 -14.13 1.62 -6.17
N LEU A 220 -14.93 1.69 -5.09
CA LEU A 220 -14.46 2.06 -3.76
C LEU A 220 -13.38 1.08 -3.25
N ALA A 221 -13.56 -0.22 -3.44
CA ALA A 221 -12.54 -1.21 -3.06
C ALA A 221 -11.23 -1.04 -3.84
N ILE A 222 -11.30 -0.70 -5.14
CA ILE A 222 -10.13 -0.37 -5.95
C ILE A 222 -9.46 0.91 -5.43
N ALA A 223 -10.24 1.95 -5.12
CA ALA A 223 -9.73 3.21 -4.61
C ALA A 223 -9.07 3.05 -3.22
N GLU A 224 -9.66 2.25 -2.33
CA GLU A 224 -9.06 1.88 -1.04
C GLU A 224 -7.77 1.07 -1.22
N GLN A 225 -7.72 0.19 -2.22
CA GLN A 225 -6.50 -0.54 -2.54
C GLN A 225 -5.40 0.38 -3.06
N ILE A 226 -5.72 1.30 -3.99
CA ILE A 226 -4.79 2.33 -4.47
C ILE A 226 -4.27 3.13 -3.28
N SER A 227 -5.17 3.62 -2.43
CA SER A 227 -4.85 4.38 -1.23
C SER A 227 -3.87 3.63 -0.31
N LYS A 228 -4.16 2.36 -0.02
CA LYS A 228 -3.31 1.53 0.84
C LYS A 228 -1.96 1.18 0.20
N SER A 229 -1.95 0.73 -1.04
CA SER A 229 -0.74 0.28 -1.73
C SER A 229 0.20 1.43 -2.06
N LEU A 230 -0.36 2.57 -2.45
CA LEU A 230 0.41 3.76 -2.80
C LEU A 230 0.59 4.75 -1.65
N ARG A 231 0.14 4.40 -0.43
CA ARG A 231 0.17 5.27 0.75
C ARG A 231 -0.41 6.66 0.49
N LEU A 232 -1.46 6.74 -0.32
CA LEU A 232 -2.18 7.98 -0.64
C LEU A 232 -3.47 8.05 0.17
N PRO A 233 -3.90 9.20 0.68
CA PRO A 233 -5.13 9.31 1.42
C PRO A 233 -6.29 9.30 0.42
N LEU A 234 -7.27 8.45 0.66
CA LEU A 234 -8.49 8.45 -0.16
C LEU A 234 -9.35 9.67 0.23
N PRO A 235 -9.53 10.67 -0.67
CA PRO A 235 -10.27 11.88 -0.33
C PRO A 235 -11.71 11.58 0.09
N LEU A 236 -12.26 12.34 1.03
CA LEU A 236 -13.64 12.14 1.50
C LEU A 236 -14.64 12.26 0.33
N GLU A 237 -14.41 13.19 -0.59
CA GLU A 237 -15.23 13.35 -1.80
C GLU A 237 -15.22 12.09 -2.67
N ALA A 238 -14.07 11.41 -2.81
CA ALA A 238 -13.96 10.16 -3.56
C ALA A 238 -14.70 9.01 -2.87
N LYS A 239 -14.81 9.02 -1.52
CA LYS A 239 -15.63 8.03 -0.77
C LYS A 239 -17.12 8.25 -0.96
N LEU A 240 -17.55 9.49 -1.15
CA LEU A 240 -18.97 9.88 -1.20
C LEU A 240 -19.51 10.02 -2.63
N ASN A 241 -18.65 10.30 -3.62
CA ASN A 241 -19.06 10.60 -4.99
C ASN A 241 -18.38 9.68 -6.03
N ARG A 242 -19.19 9.10 -6.92
CA ARG A 242 -18.77 8.16 -7.98
C ARG A 242 -17.79 8.77 -8.97
N VAL A 243 -18.06 10.00 -9.43
CA VAL A 243 -17.20 10.69 -10.40
C VAL A 243 -15.84 10.96 -9.76
N LYS A 244 -15.82 11.47 -8.53
CA LYS A 244 -14.58 11.70 -7.77
C LYS A 244 -13.82 10.42 -7.47
N CYS A 245 -14.51 9.33 -7.17
CA CYS A 245 -13.90 8.01 -7.04
C CYS A 245 -13.25 7.55 -8.35
N SER A 246 -13.93 7.71 -9.48
CA SER A 246 -13.38 7.35 -10.79
C SER A 246 -12.17 8.22 -11.15
N GLU A 247 -12.24 9.53 -10.94
CA GLU A 247 -11.13 10.46 -11.16
C GLU A 247 -9.89 10.05 -10.34
N PHE A 248 -10.08 9.69 -9.07
CA PHE A 248 -9.00 9.19 -8.21
C PHE A 248 -8.40 7.88 -8.74
N ILE A 249 -9.25 6.93 -9.15
CA ILE A 249 -8.78 5.66 -9.73
C ILE A 249 -7.99 5.93 -11.01
N ASP A 250 -8.55 6.72 -11.94
CA ASP A 250 -7.92 7.00 -13.23
C ASP A 250 -6.58 7.73 -13.07
N ALA A 251 -6.47 8.64 -12.11
CA ALA A 251 -5.24 9.36 -11.80
C ALA A 251 -4.11 8.45 -11.27
N HIS A 252 -4.44 7.34 -10.60
CA HIS A 252 -3.47 6.51 -9.87
C HIS A 252 -3.41 5.04 -10.33
N LYS A 253 -4.24 4.65 -11.31
CA LYS A 253 -4.29 3.26 -11.79
C LYS A 253 -2.95 2.82 -12.38
N SER A 254 -2.30 3.66 -13.19
CA SER A 254 -0.98 3.35 -13.77
C SER A 254 0.09 3.16 -12.69
N ASP A 255 0.08 4.01 -11.66
CA ASP A 255 0.99 3.93 -10.53
C ASP A 255 0.77 2.62 -9.76
N LEU A 256 -0.49 2.24 -9.51
CA LEU A 256 -0.81 0.96 -8.87
C LEU A 256 -0.33 -0.24 -9.72
N THR A 257 -0.51 -0.18 -11.04
CA THR A 257 -0.02 -1.24 -11.93
C THR A 257 1.50 -1.36 -11.88
N MET A 258 2.23 -0.23 -11.88
CA MET A 258 3.69 -0.20 -11.72
C MET A 258 4.12 -0.78 -10.37
N TYR A 259 3.53 -0.32 -9.26
CA TYR A 259 3.81 -0.84 -7.92
C TYR A 259 3.59 -2.36 -7.83
N ARG A 260 2.49 -2.87 -8.39
CA ARG A 260 2.21 -4.31 -8.44
C ARG A 260 3.23 -5.08 -9.26
N ALA A 261 3.72 -4.50 -10.35
CA ALA A 261 4.75 -5.13 -11.18
C ALA A 261 6.09 -5.25 -10.42
N ILE A 262 6.53 -4.17 -9.78
CA ILE A 262 7.73 -4.15 -8.90
C ILE A 262 7.59 -5.18 -7.79
N ARG A 263 6.49 -5.12 -7.04
CA ARG A 263 6.21 -6.04 -5.93
C ARG A 263 6.24 -7.50 -6.39
N ARG A 264 5.60 -7.83 -7.51
CA ARG A 264 5.57 -9.20 -8.06
C ARG A 264 6.97 -9.72 -8.40
N GLU A 265 7.84 -8.86 -8.92
CA GLU A 265 9.21 -9.24 -9.25
C GLU A 265 10.04 -9.51 -7.97
N LEU A 266 9.91 -8.67 -6.96
CA LEU A 266 10.52 -8.88 -5.64
C LEU A 266 9.98 -10.15 -4.96
N GLU A 267 8.67 -10.42 -5.04
CA GLU A 267 8.07 -11.67 -4.52
C GLU A 267 8.65 -12.92 -5.21
N ARG A 268 8.86 -12.87 -6.54
CA ARG A 268 9.49 -13.98 -7.28
C ARG A 268 10.92 -14.25 -6.80
N GLY A 269 11.70 -13.18 -6.60
CA GLY A 269 13.08 -13.29 -6.11
C GLY A 269 13.16 -13.81 -4.68
N THR A 270 12.19 -13.47 -3.83
CA THR A 270 12.19 -13.85 -2.40
C THR A 270 11.57 -15.22 -2.13
N TRP A 271 10.71 -15.74 -3.00
CA TRP A 271 10.04 -17.04 -2.79
C TRP A 271 10.97 -18.22 -2.48
N PRO A 272 12.11 -18.42 -3.19
CA PRO A 272 13.06 -19.49 -2.85
C PRO A 272 13.64 -19.34 -1.44
N ILE A 273 13.91 -18.09 -1.03
CA ILE A 273 14.45 -17.76 0.30
C ILE A 273 13.42 -18.07 1.38
N THR A 274 12.19 -17.60 1.22
CA THR A 274 11.08 -17.88 2.15
C THR A 274 10.87 -19.38 2.33
N LYS A 275 10.88 -20.13 1.23
CA LYS A 275 10.75 -21.59 1.25
C LYS A 275 11.93 -22.27 1.94
N LEU A 276 13.15 -21.82 1.68
CA LEU A 276 14.37 -22.32 2.35
C LEU A 276 14.27 -22.11 3.86
N ILE A 277 13.95 -20.88 4.30
CA ILE A 277 13.84 -20.53 5.72
C ILE A 277 12.71 -21.31 6.40
N ASN A 278 11.52 -21.38 5.81
CA ASN A 278 10.40 -22.16 6.36
C ASN A 278 10.74 -23.64 6.53
N ASN A 279 11.42 -24.23 5.56
CA ASN A 279 11.87 -25.62 5.67
C ASN A 279 12.94 -25.75 6.76
N TYR A 280 13.91 -24.85 6.77
CA TYR A 280 14.98 -24.85 7.75
C TYR A 280 14.48 -24.70 9.18
N VAL A 281 13.51 -23.82 9.44
CA VAL A 281 12.83 -23.67 10.74
C VAL A 281 12.22 -25.01 11.18
N LYS A 282 11.49 -25.71 10.29
CA LYS A 282 10.93 -27.04 10.60
C LYS A 282 12.03 -28.05 10.92
N TRP A 283 13.12 -28.03 10.16
CA TRP A 283 14.24 -28.96 10.34
C TRP A 283 14.99 -28.75 11.65
N ILE A 284 15.30 -27.49 11.99
CA ILE A 284 16.03 -27.17 13.21
C ILE A 284 15.18 -27.37 14.47
N VAL A 285 13.85 -27.19 14.40
CA VAL A 285 12.93 -27.57 15.49
C VAL A 285 13.00 -29.07 15.75
N ALA A 286 12.91 -29.90 14.70
CA ALA A 286 13.04 -31.35 14.84
C ALA A 286 14.40 -31.74 15.45
N ARG A 287 15.51 -31.18 14.93
CA ARG A 287 16.87 -31.42 15.44
C ARG A 287 17.00 -31.06 16.92
N THR A 288 16.56 -29.86 17.31
CA THR A 288 16.66 -29.35 18.68
C THR A 288 15.85 -30.21 19.65
N LYS A 289 14.63 -30.60 19.28
CA LYS A 289 13.77 -31.42 20.14
C LYS A 289 14.27 -32.86 20.30
N LEU A 290 14.82 -33.45 19.23
CA LEU A 290 15.50 -34.74 19.31
C LEU A 290 16.71 -34.68 20.26
N ALA A 291 17.52 -33.62 20.18
CA ALA A 291 18.66 -33.42 21.08
C ALA A 291 18.24 -33.24 22.55
N GLN A 292 17.03 -32.75 22.79
CA GLN A 292 16.42 -32.64 24.12
C GLN A 292 15.77 -33.96 24.60
N ASN A 293 15.88 -35.04 23.84
CA ASN A 293 15.24 -36.34 24.11
C ASN A 293 13.70 -36.28 24.18
N ILE A 294 13.07 -35.35 23.45
CA ILE A 294 11.61 -35.32 23.33
C ILE A 294 11.18 -36.52 22.47
N PRO A 295 10.15 -37.29 22.87
CA PRO A 295 9.64 -38.42 22.08
C PRO A 295 9.25 -37.98 20.67
N TRP A 296 9.66 -38.75 19.66
CA TRP A 296 9.43 -38.39 18.26
C TRP A 296 7.96 -38.28 17.91
N GLU A 297 7.07 -38.97 18.64
CA GLU A 297 5.61 -38.89 18.49
C GLU A 297 5.09 -37.48 18.80
N SER A 298 5.63 -36.82 19.83
CA SER A 298 5.25 -35.44 20.18
C SER A 298 5.75 -34.44 19.14
N ILE A 299 6.97 -34.65 18.61
CA ILE A 299 7.53 -33.82 17.55
C ILE A 299 6.73 -33.99 16.25
N ALA A 300 6.31 -35.22 15.97
CA ALA A 300 5.54 -35.59 14.79
C ALA A 300 4.14 -34.94 14.81
N ASP A 301 3.46 -34.92 15.95
CA ASP A 301 2.16 -34.26 16.12
C ASP A 301 2.25 -32.75 15.85
N GLU A 302 3.24 -32.08 16.45
CA GLU A 302 3.45 -30.63 16.30
C GLU A 302 3.84 -30.21 14.89
N LEU A 303 4.70 -30.99 14.22
CA LEU A 303 5.15 -30.70 12.85
C LEU A 303 4.18 -31.24 11.79
N GLY A 304 3.11 -31.93 12.17
CA GLY A 304 2.14 -32.53 11.24
C GLY A 304 2.72 -33.67 10.40
N VAL A 305 3.64 -34.46 10.95
CA VAL A 305 4.36 -35.55 10.28
C VAL A 305 3.96 -36.89 10.88
N LYS A 306 4.02 -37.99 10.10
CA LYS A 306 3.49 -39.30 10.54
C LYS A 306 4.54 -40.32 10.98
N THR A 307 5.82 -40.12 10.64
CA THR A 307 6.83 -41.19 10.82
C THR A 307 8.09 -40.68 11.48
N LYS A 308 8.68 -41.51 12.35
CA LYS A 308 9.97 -41.27 12.99
C LYS A 308 11.07 -40.98 11.97
N ALA A 309 11.12 -41.76 10.89
CA ALA A 309 12.12 -41.62 9.84
C ALA A 309 12.10 -40.24 9.18
N THR A 310 10.93 -39.60 9.06
CA THR A 310 10.84 -38.22 8.54
C THR A 310 11.41 -37.20 9.52
N ILE A 311 11.19 -37.36 10.83
CA ILE A 311 11.74 -36.48 11.86
C ILE A 311 13.27 -36.60 11.93
N GLU A 312 13.80 -37.82 11.88
CA GLU A 312 15.25 -38.06 11.80
C GLU A 312 15.84 -37.46 10.51
N LYS A 313 15.14 -37.60 9.37
CA LYS A 313 15.53 -36.96 8.10
C LYS A 313 15.58 -35.44 8.21
N TYR A 314 14.62 -34.82 8.89
CA TYR A 314 14.60 -33.37 9.11
C TYR A 314 15.83 -32.89 9.88
N ALA A 315 16.26 -33.62 10.91
CA ALA A 315 17.48 -33.26 11.64
C ALA A 315 18.73 -33.26 10.73
N VAL A 316 18.88 -34.30 9.90
CA VAL A 316 19.98 -34.37 8.91
C VAL A 316 19.88 -33.26 7.86
N GLN A 317 18.65 -32.91 7.43
CA GLN A 317 18.43 -31.81 6.49
C GLN A 317 18.78 -30.44 7.09
N ALA A 318 18.63 -30.24 8.40
CA ALA A 318 19.08 -29.01 9.06
C ALA A 318 20.60 -28.85 8.92
N ASP A 319 21.37 -29.90 9.26
CA ASP A 319 22.83 -29.88 9.18
C ASP A 319 23.29 -29.66 7.72
N GLN A 320 22.67 -30.35 6.76
CA GLN A 320 22.99 -30.18 5.36
C GLN A 320 22.66 -28.76 4.86
N ALA A 321 21.55 -28.17 5.29
CA ALA A 321 21.17 -26.81 4.92
C ALA A 321 22.16 -25.76 5.45
N GLU A 322 22.67 -25.93 6.68
CA GLU A 322 23.71 -25.08 7.26
C GLU A 322 25.03 -25.15 6.45
N ILE A 323 25.36 -26.33 5.92
CA ILE A 323 26.55 -26.53 5.08
C ILE A 323 26.35 -25.92 3.69
N ASP A 324 25.21 -26.20 3.06
CA ASP A 324 24.91 -25.76 1.69
C ASP A 324 24.66 -24.24 1.63
N ASN A 325 24.13 -23.66 2.71
CA ASN A 325 23.72 -22.26 2.79
C ASN A 325 24.23 -21.64 4.11
N PRO A 326 25.54 -21.37 4.25
CA PRO A 326 26.12 -20.82 5.48
C PRO A 326 25.53 -19.45 5.86
N GLU A 327 24.96 -18.73 4.89
CA GLU A 327 24.22 -17.48 5.10
C GLU A 327 23.04 -17.63 6.06
N LEU A 328 22.44 -18.81 6.20
CA LEU A 328 21.36 -19.05 7.18
C LEU A 328 21.80 -18.73 8.61
N LEU A 329 23.11 -18.84 8.90
CA LEU A 329 23.68 -18.59 10.21
C LEU A 329 24.33 -17.21 10.35
N THR A 330 24.78 -16.62 9.23
CA THR A 330 25.59 -15.39 9.25
C THR A 330 24.82 -14.16 8.77
N ASN A 331 23.84 -14.31 7.88
CA ASN A 331 23.08 -13.19 7.33
C ASN A 331 22.08 -12.66 8.38
N PRO A 332 22.15 -11.37 8.77
CA PRO A 332 21.25 -10.78 9.77
C PRO A 332 19.76 -10.90 9.42
N THR A 333 19.42 -10.79 8.14
CA THR A 333 18.04 -10.91 7.66
C THR A 333 17.54 -12.34 7.81
N TYR A 334 18.33 -13.34 7.38
CA TYR A 334 17.94 -14.75 7.52
C TYR A 334 17.81 -15.16 8.98
N THR A 335 18.80 -14.79 9.82
CA THR A 335 18.75 -15.09 11.25
C THR A 335 17.55 -14.45 11.95
N SER A 336 17.14 -13.25 11.54
CA SER A 336 15.93 -12.59 12.04
C SER A 336 14.66 -13.32 11.61
N LEU A 337 14.54 -13.71 10.34
CA LEU A 337 13.41 -14.49 9.83
C LEU A 337 13.32 -15.88 10.46
N ILE A 338 14.46 -16.54 10.70
CA ILE A 338 14.52 -17.81 11.41
C ILE A 338 14.02 -17.65 12.84
N LYS A 339 14.41 -16.58 13.55
CA LYS A 339 13.92 -16.29 14.91
C LYS A 339 12.40 -16.10 14.92
N ILE A 340 11.84 -15.37 13.95
CA ILE A 340 10.39 -15.20 13.77
C ILE A 340 9.72 -16.57 13.61
N GLY A 341 10.22 -17.41 12.69
CA GLY A 341 9.67 -18.75 12.48
C GLY A 341 9.78 -19.66 13.72
N LEU A 342 10.88 -19.57 14.47
CA LEU A 342 11.07 -20.33 15.73
C LEU A 342 10.16 -19.86 16.86
N ALA A 343 9.72 -18.59 16.86
CA ALA A 343 8.73 -18.07 17.78
C ALA A 343 7.29 -18.52 17.45
N GLY A 344 7.08 -19.15 16.28
CA GLY A 344 5.78 -19.60 15.80
C GLY A 344 5.06 -18.60 14.88
N ASP A 345 5.70 -17.46 14.58
CA ASP A 345 5.17 -16.45 13.67
C ASP A 345 5.39 -16.85 12.20
N SER A 346 4.58 -16.30 11.30
CA SER A 346 4.65 -16.60 9.87
C SER A 346 5.84 -15.89 9.20
N VAL A 347 6.82 -16.67 8.73
CA VAL A 347 7.93 -16.18 7.91
C VAL A 347 7.42 -15.58 6.61
N ASP A 348 6.41 -16.19 5.96
CA ASP A 348 5.80 -15.66 4.73
C ASP A 348 5.24 -14.25 4.94
N TYR A 349 4.57 -14.00 6.06
CA TYR A 349 4.05 -12.68 6.40
C TYR A 349 5.17 -11.66 6.64
N ALA A 350 6.23 -12.04 7.37
CA ALA A 350 7.38 -11.17 7.61
C ALA A 350 8.11 -10.82 6.31
N VAL A 351 8.32 -11.80 5.41
CA VAL A 351 8.92 -11.55 4.09
C VAL A 351 8.01 -10.69 3.24
N SER A 352 6.68 -10.91 3.25
CA SER A 352 5.74 -10.05 2.52
C SER A 352 5.84 -8.59 2.94
N HIS A 353 6.03 -8.31 4.24
CA HIS A 353 6.25 -6.94 4.72
C HIS A 353 7.57 -6.34 4.24
N LEU A 354 8.65 -7.11 4.24
CA LEU A 354 9.94 -6.67 3.70
C LEU A 354 9.83 -6.37 2.21
N VAL A 355 9.12 -7.22 1.47
CA VAL A 355 8.84 -7.03 0.04
C VAL A 355 7.98 -5.79 -0.19
N ASP A 356 6.95 -5.55 0.61
CA ASP A 356 6.09 -4.37 0.49
C ASP A 356 6.87 -3.06 0.77
N ALA A 357 7.79 -3.08 1.73
CA ALA A 357 8.68 -1.96 2.02
C ALA A 357 9.66 -1.70 0.86
N ALA A 358 10.36 -2.73 0.38
CA ALA A 358 11.29 -2.62 -0.74
C ALA A 358 10.59 -2.20 -2.04
N ALA A 359 9.41 -2.76 -2.32
CA ALA A 359 8.61 -2.40 -3.50
C ALA A 359 8.18 -0.94 -3.46
N TRP A 360 7.88 -0.42 -2.28
CA TRP A 360 7.53 0.99 -2.11
C TRP A 360 8.72 1.92 -2.35
N GLU A 361 9.90 1.60 -1.80
CA GLU A 361 11.12 2.36 -2.04
C GLU A 361 11.48 2.43 -3.53
N GLU A 362 11.45 1.29 -4.20
CA GLU A 362 11.74 1.21 -5.63
C GLU A 362 10.68 1.92 -6.48
N PHE A 363 9.39 1.79 -6.12
CA PHE A 363 8.30 2.51 -6.76
C PHE A 363 8.45 4.03 -6.62
N ALA A 364 8.73 4.53 -5.41
CA ALA A 364 8.88 5.95 -5.15
C ALA A 364 10.06 6.52 -5.95
N TYR A 365 11.17 5.80 -5.98
CA TYR A 365 12.34 6.17 -6.78
C TYR A 365 12.03 6.23 -8.28
N GLU A 366 11.43 5.17 -8.85
CA GLU A 366 11.08 5.12 -10.27
C GLU A 366 10.07 6.22 -10.64
N LYS A 367 9.11 6.52 -9.74
CA LYS A 367 8.15 7.60 -9.93
C LYS A 367 8.84 8.96 -10.02
N GLN A 368 9.83 9.23 -9.17
CA GLN A 368 10.65 10.45 -9.24
C GLN A 368 11.42 10.53 -10.56
N VAL A 369 12.07 9.44 -10.96
CA VAL A 369 12.80 9.33 -12.25
C VAL A 369 11.89 9.66 -13.43
N ARG A 370 10.69 9.07 -13.48
CA ARG A 370 9.70 9.30 -14.56
C ARG A 370 9.21 10.75 -14.59
N ARG A 371 9.00 11.38 -13.43
CA ARG A 371 8.66 12.81 -13.35
C ARG A 371 9.77 13.69 -13.93
N ALA A 372 11.03 13.43 -13.55
CA ALA A 372 12.18 14.19 -14.06
C ALA A 372 12.36 14.02 -15.58
N LEU A 373 12.17 12.80 -16.10
CA LEU A 373 12.18 12.54 -17.55
C LEU A 373 11.07 13.29 -18.29
N LYS A 374 9.86 13.33 -17.72
CA LYS A 374 8.74 14.09 -18.30
C LYS A 374 9.01 15.59 -18.31
N ALA A 375 9.59 16.12 -17.23
CA ALA A 375 9.98 17.53 -17.14
C ALA A 375 11.08 17.91 -18.14
N LYS A 376 12.04 17.02 -18.42
CA LYS A 376 13.09 17.22 -19.43
C LYS A 376 12.55 17.24 -20.87
N ASN A 377 11.47 16.51 -21.13
CA ASN A 377 10.84 16.38 -22.45
C ASN A 377 9.75 17.43 -22.72
N SER A 378 9.35 18.20 -21.71
CA SER A 378 8.39 19.31 -21.82
C SER A 378 9.13 20.63 -22.03
#